data_AF-A0A5M6Z8N7-F1
#
_entry.id   AF-A0A5M6Z8N7-F1
#
_cell.length_a   1.000
_cell.length_b   1.000
_cell.length_c   1.000
_cell.angle_alpha   90.00
_cell.angle_beta   90.00
_cell.angle_gamma   90.00
#
_symmetry.space_group_name_H-M   'P 1'
#
loop_
_entity.id
_entity.type
_entity.pdbx_description
1 polymer ?
#
loop_
_entity_poly.entity_id
_entity_poly.type
_entity_poly.pdbx_seq_one_letter_code
_entity_poly.pdbx_strand_id
1 'polypeptide(L)'
;MTAAPDRPDAARPLCVLKFGGSVLTAPADYAAAGAEAYRHVRAGETVIIIVSALQGETDALFAEAEAAGAGASAAMTARLVRLGEYRSAARMGLELARLGVRARVLDPHEIGLEAEGDPLDADLVRLDRQRLDAALEDVEAVVLPGFTAGHKAHGAVTLGRGGTDLTAVFFAAQAGARRVRLIKDVDGVYTDDPARDPQARRYDRLDHDAALKASRGLIQPKAIEAARAAGLVIEIAAMGAGHATRIAPGPAVIGADVRRRPLRVALLGCGAVGSGVLDHLAARPDLFALNPVLVRHPEKRSGDARARFTREAGEALAKRPDIVIEAMGGVDQPASLLLEALAGGAHVVTANKAAMAARYEGLHDAARRAGRQLRYAASVGGGVVILEALERLKPHGVAAVEGVMNGTGNFILSRLRAGAAFDDAVAEAQALGFAEADPSADVDGHDAADKLSLLIREAFGQDVPPAAIPKDSLRKATPERLAGAASQGEVFKQIGRCALLPDGRVEASVQVKSVPLDHPLAGAVNEENRFVLTLNDGSVHALYGKGAGRWPTAASVFADVMDITRACACDASGRAALAASA
;
A
#
# COMPACT_ATOMS: atom_id res chain seq x y z
N MET A 1 9.57 44.17 -11.68
CA MET A 1 8.65 43.12 -11.21
C MET A 1 9.28 41.78 -11.54
N THR A 2 10.03 41.24 -10.59
CA THR A 2 10.68 39.94 -10.65
C THR A 2 9.62 38.85 -10.45
N ALA A 3 9.42 38.01 -11.45
CA ALA A 3 8.61 36.80 -11.33
C ALA A 3 9.20 35.93 -10.21
N ALA A 4 8.35 35.52 -9.27
CA ALA A 4 8.72 34.56 -8.24
C ALA A 4 9.16 33.24 -8.93
N PRO A 5 10.17 32.54 -8.41
CA PRO A 5 10.54 31.25 -8.94
C PRO A 5 9.38 30.26 -8.72
N ASP A 6 8.97 29.60 -9.79
CA ASP A 6 8.07 28.44 -9.74
C ASP A 6 8.60 27.47 -8.69
N ARG A 7 7.82 27.21 -7.64
CA ARG A 7 8.10 26.13 -6.69
C ARG A 7 7.76 24.81 -7.39
N PRO A 8 8.70 23.85 -7.53
CA PRO A 8 8.34 22.50 -7.91
C PRO A 8 8.00 21.74 -6.62
N ASP A 9 6.85 22.04 -6.02
CA ASP A 9 6.22 21.02 -5.18
C ASP A 9 5.42 20.17 -6.17
N ALA A 10 6.06 19.15 -6.75
CA ALA A 10 5.38 18.22 -7.63
C ALA A 10 4.38 17.43 -6.77
N ALA A 11 3.18 17.99 -6.60
CA ALA A 11 2.10 17.38 -5.86
C ALA A 11 1.97 15.92 -6.28
N ARG A 12 1.91 15.01 -5.29
CA ARG A 12 1.84 13.57 -5.53
C ARG A 12 0.73 13.29 -6.55
N PRO A 13 0.98 12.47 -7.59
CA PRO A 13 -0.04 12.14 -8.57
C PRO A 13 -1.29 11.60 -7.88
N LEU A 14 -2.45 12.13 -8.24
CA LEU A 14 -3.72 11.72 -7.64
C LEU A 14 -4.36 10.59 -8.45
N CYS A 15 -4.83 9.55 -7.74
CA CYS A 15 -5.55 8.43 -8.31
C CYS A 15 -6.90 8.25 -7.60
N VAL A 16 -7.98 8.12 -8.36
CA VAL A 16 -9.30 7.76 -7.82
C VAL A 16 -9.58 6.29 -8.12
N LEU A 17 -9.76 5.49 -7.07
CA LEU A 17 -10.13 4.08 -7.14
C LEU A 17 -11.59 3.92 -6.75
N LYS A 18 -12.32 3.13 -7.52
CA LYS A 18 -13.69 2.74 -7.17
C LYS A 18 -13.78 1.25 -6.97
N PHE A 19 -14.28 0.82 -5.82
CA PHE A 19 -14.60 -0.59 -5.54
C PHE A 19 -16.12 -0.79 -5.55
N GLY A 20 -16.62 -1.61 -6.48
CA GLY A 20 -18.06 -1.91 -6.60
C GLY A 20 -18.51 -3.14 -5.82
N GLY A 21 -19.83 -3.34 -5.70
CA GLY A 21 -20.40 -4.55 -5.11
C GLY A 21 -20.05 -5.85 -5.86
N SER A 22 -19.59 -5.77 -7.12
CA SER A 22 -19.07 -6.94 -7.85
C SER A 22 -17.71 -7.44 -7.32
N VAL A 23 -16.97 -6.60 -6.60
CA VAL A 23 -15.68 -6.97 -5.98
C VAL A 23 -15.71 -6.95 -4.46
N LEU A 24 -16.72 -6.30 -3.86
CA LEU A 24 -16.99 -6.31 -2.43
C LEU A 24 -18.19 -7.22 -2.15
N THR A 25 -18.00 -8.53 -2.26
CA THR A 25 -19.04 -9.56 -2.11
C THR A 25 -19.13 -10.09 -0.69
N ALA A 26 -18.01 -10.11 0.03
CA ALA A 26 -17.90 -10.55 1.40
C ALA A 26 -16.94 -9.66 2.22
N PRO A 27 -17.03 -9.65 3.56
CA PRO A 27 -16.10 -8.88 4.40
C PRO A 27 -14.62 -9.23 4.20
N ALA A 28 -14.30 -10.43 3.70
CA ALA A 28 -12.93 -10.82 3.40
C ALA A 28 -12.33 -10.06 2.20
N ASP A 29 -13.15 -9.55 1.28
CA ASP A 29 -12.69 -8.91 0.04
C ASP A 29 -11.99 -7.57 0.29
N TYR A 30 -12.28 -6.92 1.42
CA TYR A 30 -11.61 -5.67 1.81
C TYR A 30 -10.10 -5.84 1.88
N ALA A 31 -9.59 -7.02 2.27
CA ALA A 31 -8.15 -7.28 2.31
C ALA A 31 -7.50 -7.18 0.92
N ALA A 32 -8.17 -7.69 -0.13
CA ALA A 32 -7.69 -7.58 -1.50
C ALA A 32 -7.83 -6.14 -2.03
N ALA A 33 -8.93 -5.46 -1.70
CA ALA A 33 -9.17 -4.07 -2.10
C ALA A 33 -8.18 -3.09 -1.43
N GLY A 34 -7.88 -3.29 -0.15
CA GLY A 34 -6.85 -2.56 0.58
C GLY A 34 -5.46 -2.80 -0.01
N ALA A 35 -5.12 -4.03 -0.41
CA ALA A 35 -3.87 -4.34 -1.10
C ALA A 35 -3.76 -3.65 -2.47
N GLU A 36 -4.88 -3.54 -3.22
CA GLU A 36 -4.90 -2.76 -4.47
C GLU A 36 -4.72 -1.26 -4.20
N ALA A 37 -5.35 -0.69 -3.16
CA ALA A 37 -5.10 0.70 -2.76
C ALA A 37 -3.64 0.92 -2.34
N TYR A 38 -3.07 0.00 -1.55
CA TYR A 38 -1.67 0.06 -1.12
C TYR A 38 -0.70 0.03 -2.30
N ARG A 39 -1.00 -0.72 -3.36
CA ARG A 39 -0.21 -0.69 -4.61
C ARG A 39 -0.10 0.72 -5.19
N HIS A 40 -1.18 1.48 -5.20
CA HIS A 40 -1.19 2.85 -5.73
C HIS A 40 -0.40 3.81 -4.82
N VAL A 41 -0.53 3.66 -3.50
CA VAL A 41 0.30 4.38 -2.53
C VAL A 41 1.80 4.10 -2.74
N ARG A 42 2.18 2.82 -2.95
CA ARG A 42 3.56 2.42 -3.27
C ARG A 42 4.09 3.05 -4.55
N ALA A 43 3.23 3.26 -5.54
CA ALA A 43 3.59 3.96 -6.77
C ALA A 43 3.81 5.48 -6.58
N GLY A 44 3.63 5.99 -5.36
CA GLY A 44 3.78 7.41 -5.03
C GLY A 44 2.51 8.23 -5.25
N GLU A 45 1.36 7.58 -5.48
CA GLU A 45 0.09 8.26 -5.68
C GLU A 45 -0.59 8.57 -4.34
N THR A 46 -1.26 9.72 -4.27
CA THR A 46 -2.31 9.96 -3.25
C THR A 46 -3.60 9.34 -3.76
N VAL A 47 -4.34 8.62 -2.91
CA VAL A 47 -5.46 7.79 -3.36
C VAL A 47 -6.80 8.25 -2.78
N ILE A 48 -7.78 8.53 -3.63
CA ILE A 48 -9.18 8.69 -3.24
C ILE A 48 -9.90 7.37 -3.52
N ILE A 49 -10.54 6.79 -2.51
CA ILE A 49 -11.18 5.48 -2.58
C ILE A 49 -12.68 5.67 -2.41
N ILE A 50 -13.43 5.38 -3.46
CA ILE A 50 -14.89 5.41 -3.47
C ILE A 50 -15.39 3.97 -3.35
N VAL A 51 -16.17 3.66 -2.32
CA VAL A 51 -16.69 2.31 -2.10
C VAL A 51 -18.20 2.24 -2.26
N SER A 52 -18.66 1.19 -2.94
CA SER A 52 -20.06 0.76 -2.89
C SER A 52 -20.35 -0.04 -1.61
N ALA A 53 -21.63 -0.24 -1.31
CA ALA A 53 -22.05 -1.16 -0.27
C ALA A 53 -21.65 -2.60 -0.63
N LEU A 54 -21.63 -3.49 0.36
CA LEU A 54 -21.42 -4.91 0.10
C LEU A 54 -22.51 -5.44 -0.85
N GLN A 55 -22.18 -6.44 -1.67
CA GLN A 55 -23.13 -7.02 -2.61
C GLN A 55 -24.47 -7.37 -1.94
N GLY A 56 -25.58 -6.89 -2.51
CA GLY A 56 -26.94 -7.11 -2.02
C GLY A 56 -27.35 -6.26 -0.80
N GLU A 57 -26.44 -5.54 -0.16
CA GLU A 57 -26.73 -4.75 1.05
C GLU A 57 -27.62 -3.55 0.76
N THR A 58 -27.37 -2.84 -0.35
CA THR A 58 -28.23 -1.71 -0.79
C THR A 58 -29.66 -2.18 -1.03
N ASP A 59 -29.84 -3.30 -1.75
CA ASP A 59 -31.16 -3.84 -2.04
C ASP A 59 -31.89 -4.30 -0.77
N ALA A 60 -31.16 -4.90 0.18
CA ALA A 60 -31.70 -5.28 1.47
C ALA A 60 -32.20 -4.08 2.28
N LEU A 61 -31.46 -2.95 2.27
CA LEU A 61 -31.87 -1.71 2.95
C LEU A 61 -33.07 -1.05 2.27
N PHE A 62 -33.17 -1.12 0.94
CA PHE A 62 -34.38 -0.68 0.23
C PHE A 62 -35.59 -1.53 0.61
N ALA A 63 -35.45 -2.86 0.63
CA ALA A 63 -36.52 -3.77 1.05
C ALA A 63 -36.93 -3.54 2.52
N GLU A 64 -35.98 -3.25 3.40
CA GLU A 64 -36.25 -2.86 4.80
C GLU A 64 -37.06 -1.57 4.86
N ALA A 65 -36.70 -0.55 4.09
CA ALA A 65 -37.44 0.71 4.02
C ALA A 65 -38.89 0.50 3.54
N GLU A 66 -39.07 -0.30 2.48
CA GLU A 66 -40.39 -0.63 1.92
C GLU A 66 -41.25 -1.39 2.92
N ALA A 67 -40.67 -2.37 3.63
CA ALA A 67 -41.37 -3.14 4.65
C ALA A 67 -41.77 -2.28 5.87
N ALA A 68 -40.93 -1.31 6.25
CA ALA A 68 -41.17 -0.42 7.38
C ALA A 68 -42.22 0.66 7.09
N GLY A 69 -42.42 1.04 5.83
CA GLY A 69 -43.42 2.02 5.46
C GLY A 69 -43.79 1.94 3.98
N ALA A 70 -44.95 1.37 3.69
CA ALA A 70 -45.56 1.28 2.37
C ALA A 70 -45.80 2.67 1.74
N GLY A 71 -44.75 3.28 1.18
CA GLY A 71 -44.75 4.66 0.65
C GLY A 71 -44.02 5.70 1.53
N ALA A 72 -43.07 5.28 2.37
CA ALA A 72 -42.27 6.17 3.21
C ALA A 72 -41.52 7.25 2.41
N SER A 73 -41.26 8.39 3.07
CA SER A 73 -40.52 9.52 2.52
C SER A 73 -39.23 9.08 1.83
N ALA A 74 -39.09 9.40 0.54
CA ALA A 74 -37.88 9.15 -0.26
C ALA A 74 -36.60 9.63 0.46
N ALA A 75 -36.68 10.75 1.19
CA ALA A 75 -35.58 11.27 1.99
C ALA A 75 -35.25 10.42 3.23
N MET A 76 -36.23 9.73 3.83
CA MET A 76 -35.99 8.77 4.92
C MET A 76 -35.40 7.47 4.38
N THR A 77 -35.91 6.97 3.26
CA THR A 77 -35.33 5.81 2.56
C THR A 77 -33.86 6.05 2.20
N ALA A 78 -33.54 7.21 1.63
CA ALA A 78 -32.16 7.60 1.34
C ALA A 78 -31.24 7.56 2.59
N ARG A 79 -31.74 7.99 3.75
CA ARG A 79 -31.00 7.96 5.03
C ARG A 79 -30.77 6.56 5.57
N LEU A 80 -31.67 5.61 5.29
CA LEU A 80 -31.50 4.21 5.69
C LEU A 80 -30.49 3.53 4.75
N VAL A 81 -30.67 3.70 3.44
CA VAL A 81 -29.86 3.03 2.42
C VAL A 81 -28.39 3.46 2.46
N ARG A 82 -28.10 4.72 2.83
CA ARG A 82 -26.70 5.19 2.96
C ARG A 82 -25.85 4.37 3.94
N LEU A 83 -26.48 3.69 4.91
CA LEU A 83 -25.77 2.96 5.96
C LEU A 83 -24.89 1.83 5.40
N GLY A 84 -25.27 1.22 4.27
CA GLY A 84 -24.49 0.15 3.64
C GLY A 84 -23.10 0.63 3.16
N GLU A 85 -23.03 1.79 2.52
CA GLU A 85 -21.75 2.34 2.08
C GLU A 85 -20.94 2.95 3.21
N TYR A 86 -21.59 3.54 4.21
CA TYR A 86 -20.90 4.02 5.41
C TYR A 86 -20.18 2.88 6.13
N ARG A 87 -20.86 1.73 6.27
CA ARG A 87 -20.26 0.51 6.81
C ARG A 87 -19.07 0.05 5.96
N SER A 88 -19.20 0.14 4.64
CA SER A 88 -18.16 -0.26 3.69
C SER A 88 -16.95 0.67 3.73
N ALA A 89 -17.17 1.98 3.83
CA ALA A 89 -16.12 3.00 3.96
C ALA A 89 -15.35 2.83 5.27
N ALA A 90 -16.05 2.61 6.39
CA ALA A 90 -15.42 2.32 7.67
C ALA A 90 -14.57 1.04 7.64
N ARG A 91 -15.08 -0.05 7.03
CA ARG A 91 -14.33 -1.31 6.86
C ARG A 91 -13.06 -1.12 6.03
N MET A 92 -13.16 -0.41 4.92
CA MET A 92 -12.01 -0.08 4.09
C MET A 92 -10.98 0.76 4.84
N GLY A 93 -11.40 1.77 5.61
CA GLY A 93 -10.50 2.55 6.45
C GLY A 93 -9.75 1.72 7.50
N LEU A 94 -10.47 0.82 8.18
CA LEU A 94 -9.86 -0.12 9.15
C LEU A 94 -8.85 -1.05 8.47
N GLU A 95 -9.14 -1.51 7.25
CA GLU A 95 -8.23 -2.35 6.49
C GLU A 95 -6.96 -1.59 6.08
N LEU A 96 -7.07 -0.36 5.57
CA LEU A 96 -5.91 0.48 5.27
C LEU A 96 -5.05 0.71 6.51
N ALA A 97 -5.67 0.99 7.66
CA ALA A 97 -4.97 1.14 8.93
C ALA A 97 -4.27 -0.17 9.38
N ARG A 98 -4.83 -1.34 9.04
CA ARG A 98 -4.22 -2.66 9.28
C ARG A 98 -2.99 -2.87 8.40
N LEU A 99 -3.03 -2.41 7.15
CA LEU A 99 -1.90 -2.44 6.20
C LEU A 99 -0.83 -1.39 6.53
N GLY A 100 -1.14 -0.41 7.39
CA GLY A 100 -0.23 0.66 7.77
C GLY A 100 -0.28 1.88 6.87
N VAL A 101 -1.30 1.98 6.02
CA VAL A 101 -1.61 3.16 5.19
C VAL A 101 -2.39 4.16 6.05
N ARG A 102 -1.95 5.42 6.13
CA ARG A 102 -2.74 6.44 6.83
C ARG A 102 -3.87 6.86 5.92
N ALA A 103 -5.07 6.62 6.39
CA ALA A 103 -6.29 6.94 5.68
C ALA A 103 -7.23 7.76 6.56
N ARG A 104 -8.00 8.65 5.94
CA ARG A 104 -9.19 9.27 6.55
C ARG A 104 -10.44 8.67 5.91
N VAL A 105 -11.40 8.28 6.75
CA VAL A 105 -12.75 7.93 6.28
C VAL A 105 -13.61 9.18 6.47
N LEU A 106 -14.27 9.61 5.41
CA LEU A 106 -15.05 10.85 5.42
C LEU A 106 -16.47 10.59 4.93
N ASP A 107 -17.39 11.33 5.53
CA ASP A 107 -18.76 11.43 5.07
C ASP A 107 -18.92 12.55 4.02
N PRO A 108 -19.93 12.47 3.13
CA PRO A 108 -20.19 13.47 2.11
C PRO A 108 -20.30 14.92 2.63
N HIS A 109 -20.84 15.12 3.83
CA HIS A 109 -21.02 16.46 4.40
C HIS A 109 -19.70 17.09 4.90
N GLU A 110 -18.72 16.27 5.30
CA GLU A 110 -17.42 16.75 5.79
C GLU A 110 -16.61 17.40 4.67
N ILE A 111 -16.76 16.91 3.45
CA ILE A 111 -16.10 17.42 2.23
C ILE A 111 -17.02 18.29 1.36
N GLY A 112 -18.21 18.64 1.85
CA GLY A 112 -19.15 19.48 1.10
C GLY A 112 -19.58 18.91 -0.25
N LEU A 113 -19.79 17.59 -0.33
CA LEU A 113 -20.35 16.92 -1.50
C LEU A 113 -21.87 17.15 -1.53
N GLU A 114 -22.34 17.91 -2.52
CA GLU A 114 -23.75 18.26 -2.67
C GLU A 114 -24.36 17.71 -3.96
N ALA A 115 -25.63 17.34 -3.87
CA ALA A 115 -26.46 16.90 -4.98
C ALA A 115 -27.81 17.64 -4.99
N GLU A 116 -28.43 17.68 -6.16
CA GLU A 116 -29.76 18.24 -6.40
C GLU A 116 -30.65 17.22 -7.12
N GLY A 117 -31.97 17.34 -6.98
CA GLY A 117 -32.93 16.45 -7.66
C GLY A 117 -33.71 15.57 -6.68
N ASP A 118 -34.16 14.41 -7.18
CA ASP A 118 -34.97 13.48 -6.39
C ASP A 118 -34.15 12.83 -5.26
N PRO A 119 -34.69 12.66 -4.04
CA PRO A 119 -33.93 12.09 -2.94
C PRO A 119 -33.34 10.69 -3.19
N LEU A 120 -33.90 9.92 -4.11
CA LEU A 120 -33.43 8.57 -4.44
C LEU A 120 -32.59 8.50 -5.73
N ASP A 121 -32.61 9.55 -6.56
CA ASP A 121 -31.89 9.65 -7.84
C ASP A 121 -31.42 11.10 -8.09
N ALA A 122 -30.57 11.59 -7.18
CA ALA A 122 -30.01 12.94 -7.25
C ALA A 122 -28.76 12.99 -8.13
N ASP A 123 -28.47 14.15 -8.72
CA ASP A 123 -27.26 14.40 -9.50
C ASP A 123 -26.27 15.28 -8.71
N LEU A 124 -24.98 14.93 -8.76
CA LEU A 124 -23.90 15.67 -8.09
C LEU A 124 -23.69 17.04 -8.74
N VAL A 125 -23.64 18.09 -7.91
CA VAL A 125 -23.50 19.48 -8.39
C VAL A 125 -22.28 20.21 -7.81
N ARG A 126 -21.78 19.81 -6.64
CA ARG A 126 -20.70 20.53 -5.96
C ARG A 126 -19.83 19.60 -5.12
N LEU A 127 -18.54 19.90 -5.07
CA LEU A 127 -17.56 19.37 -4.14
C LEU A 127 -16.74 20.54 -3.58
N ASP A 128 -16.59 20.63 -2.25
CA ASP A 128 -15.73 21.65 -1.65
C ASP A 128 -14.27 21.23 -1.80
N ARG A 129 -13.60 21.83 -2.79
CA ARG A 129 -12.21 21.51 -3.13
C ARG A 129 -11.25 21.79 -1.98
N GLN A 130 -11.45 22.89 -1.25
CA GLN A 130 -10.57 23.26 -0.14
C GLN A 130 -10.64 22.23 0.98
N ARG A 131 -11.85 21.74 1.29
CA ARG A 131 -12.03 20.67 2.29
C ARG A 131 -11.43 19.35 1.83
N LEU A 132 -11.58 19.01 0.54
CA LEU A 132 -10.95 17.81 -0.01
C LEU A 132 -9.42 17.89 0.04
N ASP A 133 -8.83 19.00 -0.36
CA ASP A 133 -7.37 19.18 -0.33
C ASP A 133 -6.85 19.10 1.10
N ALA A 134 -7.49 19.79 2.06
CA ALA A 134 -7.17 19.68 3.49
C ALA A 134 -7.36 18.24 4.03
N ALA A 135 -8.33 17.50 3.50
CA ALA A 135 -8.53 16.11 3.86
C ALA A 135 -7.43 15.18 3.33
N LEU A 136 -6.82 15.52 2.19
CA LEU A 136 -5.70 14.79 1.58
C LEU A 136 -4.33 15.18 2.16
N GLU A 137 -4.24 16.30 2.89
CA GLU A 137 -3.04 16.69 3.63
C GLU A 137 -2.68 15.62 4.68
N ASP A 138 -1.39 15.27 4.71
CA ASP A 138 -0.80 14.32 5.65
C ASP A 138 -1.43 12.92 5.69
N VAL A 139 -2.07 12.48 4.60
CA VAL A 139 -2.54 11.09 4.45
C VAL A 139 -2.16 10.53 3.09
N GLU A 140 -2.10 9.20 3.00
CA GLU A 140 -1.88 8.52 1.72
C GLU A 140 -3.20 8.20 1.02
N ALA A 141 -4.30 8.07 1.79
CA ALA A 141 -5.61 7.75 1.25
C ALA A 141 -6.77 8.48 1.93
N VAL A 142 -7.84 8.72 1.18
CA VAL A 142 -9.15 9.13 1.69
C VAL A 142 -10.20 8.14 1.20
N VAL A 143 -11.09 7.68 2.09
CA VAL A 143 -12.15 6.72 1.79
C VAL A 143 -13.51 7.39 1.95
N LEU A 144 -14.37 7.27 0.94
CA LEU A 144 -15.71 7.84 0.94
C LEU A 144 -16.77 6.85 0.46
N PRO A 145 -18.02 6.95 0.96
CA PRO A 145 -19.18 6.32 0.34
C PRO A 145 -19.44 6.95 -1.04
N GLY A 146 -19.91 6.16 -2.01
CA GLY A 146 -20.03 6.63 -3.40
C GLY A 146 -21.44 6.83 -3.95
N PHE A 147 -22.49 6.47 -3.25
CA PHE A 147 -23.89 6.50 -3.68
C PHE A 147 -24.68 7.59 -2.97
N THR A 148 -24.06 8.38 -2.09
CA THR A 148 -24.77 9.35 -1.25
C THR A 148 -24.13 10.73 -1.27
N ALA A 149 -24.94 11.77 -1.11
CA ALA A 149 -24.51 13.16 -1.06
C ALA A 149 -25.40 13.99 -0.11
N GLY A 150 -24.92 15.19 0.24
CA GLY A 150 -25.71 16.20 0.93
C GLY A 150 -26.71 16.89 0.00
N HIS A 151 -27.85 17.31 0.52
CA HIS A 151 -28.89 18.02 -0.21
C HIS A 151 -29.53 19.08 0.69
N LYS A 152 -29.76 20.29 0.17
CA LYS A 152 -30.27 21.43 0.97
C LYS A 152 -31.64 21.17 1.60
N ALA A 153 -32.61 20.68 0.82
CA ALA A 153 -33.96 20.39 1.31
C ALA A 153 -34.07 19.04 2.06
N HIS A 154 -33.43 17.99 1.53
CA HIS A 154 -33.64 16.63 1.99
C HIS A 154 -32.55 16.11 2.93
N GLY A 155 -31.46 16.84 3.19
CA GLY A 155 -30.36 16.37 4.03
C GLY A 155 -29.50 15.34 3.32
N ALA A 156 -29.76 14.04 3.50
CA ALA A 156 -29.04 12.98 2.78
C ALA A 156 -29.91 12.46 1.63
N VAL A 157 -29.29 12.28 0.46
CA VAL A 157 -29.91 11.73 -0.76
C VAL A 157 -29.03 10.64 -1.36
N THR A 158 -29.61 9.83 -2.25
CA THR A 158 -28.88 8.83 -3.02
C THR A 158 -28.78 9.21 -4.50
N LEU A 159 -27.77 8.69 -5.19
CA LEU A 159 -27.39 9.09 -6.55
C LEU A 159 -27.92 8.16 -7.65
N GLY A 160 -28.96 7.38 -7.35
CA GLY A 160 -29.53 6.42 -8.30
C GLY A 160 -28.58 5.30 -8.77
N ARG A 161 -29.07 4.44 -9.66
CA ARG A 161 -28.33 3.22 -10.04
C ARG A 161 -26.95 3.55 -10.60
N GLY A 162 -25.94 2.95 -9.95
CA GLY A 162 -24.53 3.10 -10.30
C GLY A 162 -23.96 4.51 -10.03
N GLY A 163 -24.60 5.25 -9.12
CA GLY A 163 -24.07 6.49 -8.56
C GLY A 163 -22.62 6.40 -8.09
N THR A 164 -22.15 5.25 -7.59
CA THR A 164 -20.74 5.07 -7.19
C THR A 164 -19.75 5.26 -8.34
N ASP A 165 -20.05 4.79 -9.56
CA ASP A 165 -19.16 4.99 -10.73
C ASP A 165 -19.15 6.48 -11.12
N LEU A 166 -20.30 7.14 -11.09
CA LEU A 166 -20.43 8.58 -11.35
C LEU A 166 -19.67 9.40 -10.31
N THR A 167 -19.79 9.07 -9.02
CA THR A 167 -19.06 9.73 -7.94
C THR A 167 -17.56 9.62 -8.15
N ALA A 168 -17.03 8.45 -8.49
CA ALA A 168 -15.60 8.31 -8.75
C ALA A 168 -15.12 9.19 -9.91
N VAL A 169 -15.88 9.26 -11.00
CA VAL A 169 -15.58 10.16 -12.13
C VAL A 169 -15.67 11.62 -11.71
N PHE A 170 -16.70 12.00 -10.94
CA PHE A 170 -16.90 13.36 -10.45
C PHE A 170 -15.75 13.81 -9.54
N PHE A 171 -15.35 12.98 -8.58
CA PHE A 171 -14.17 13.26 -7.74
C PHE A 171 -12.90 13.39 -8.56
N ALA A 172 -12.67 12.49 -9.51
CA ALA A 172 -11.48 12.56 -10.36
C ALA A 172 -11.43 13.86 -11.17
N ALA A 173 -12.55 14.28 -11.76
CA ALA A 173 -12.65 15.54 -12.48
C ALA A 173 -12.43 16.75 -11.57
N GLN A 174 -13.10 16.80 -10.41
CA GLN A 174 -13.03 17.95 -9.49
C GLN A 174 -11.68 18.05 -8.74
N ALA A 175 -11.05 16.91 -8.46
CA ALA A 175 -9.76 16.85 -7.79
C ALA A 175 -8.56 17.01 -8.75
N GLY A 176 -8.79 17.04 -10.06
CA GLY A 176 -7.73 17.18 -11.07
C GLY A 176 -6.92 15.89 -11.27
N ALA A 177 -7.51 14.73 -10.99
CA ALA A 177 -6.87 13.45 -11.27
C ALA A 177 -6.76 13.24 -12.80
N ARG A 178 -5.68 12.60 -13.24
CA ARG A 178 -5.48 12.28 -14.68
C ARG A 178 -6.32 11.09 -15.13
N ARG A 179 -6.76 10.25 -14.18
CA ARG A 179 -7.52 9.03 -14.42
C ARG A 179 -8.39 8.65 -13.23
N VAL A 180 -9.45 7.90 -13.51
CA VAL A 180 -10.21 7.13 -12.53
C VAL A 180 -10.12 5.65 -12.86
N ARG A 181 -9.95 4.81 -11.86
CA ARG A 181 -9.86 3.35 -12.02
C ARG A 181 -11.07 2.70 -11.36
N LEU A 182 -11.95 2.14 -12.19
CA LEU A 182 -13.11 1.39 -11.73
C LEU A 182 -12.71 -0.08 -11.59
N ILE A 183 -12.58 -0.52 -10.35
CA ILE A 183 -12.23 -1.89 -10.02
C ILE A 183 -13.48 -2.76 -10.12
N LYS A 184 -13.40 -3.76 -10.99
CA LYS A 184 -14.46 -4.71 -11.33
C LYS A 184 -13.94 -6.14 -11.14
N ASP A 185 -14.85 -7.09 -11.21
CA ASP A 185 -14.59 -8.53 -11.19
C ASP A 185 -13.96 -9.04 -12.49
N VAL A 186 -14.04 -8.23 -13.56
CA VAL A 186 -13.34 -8.42 -14.82
C VAL A 186 -12.19 -7.41 -14.98
N ASP A 187 -11.13 -7.82 -15.67
CA ASP A 187 -9.90 -7.04 -15.86
C ASP A 187 -9.96 -6.03 -17.03
N GLY A 188 -11.15 -5.82 -17.60
CA GLY A 188 -11.39 -4.87 -18.67
C GLY A 188 -12.76 -5.02 -19.31
N VAL A 189 -12.99 -4.25 -20.37
CA VAL A 189 -14.13 -4.41 -21.28
C VAL A 189 -13.73 -5.42 -22.36
N TYR A 190 -14.64 -6.33 -22.67
CA TYR A 190 -14.43 -7.41 -23.64
C TYR A 190 -15.35 -7.25 -24.86
N THR A 191 -15.01 -7.94 -25.95
CA THR A 191 -15.86 -8.03 -27.15
C THR A 191 -17.20 -8.73 -26.87
N ASP A 192 -17.20 -9.68 -25.93
CA ASP A 192 -18.37 -10.36 -25.39
C ASP A 192 -18.15 -10.69 -23.90
N ASP A 193 -19.12 -11.32 -23.23
CA ASP A 193 -18.99 -11.74 -21.83
C ASP A 193 -17.97 -12.88 -21.70
N PRO A 194 -16.79 -12.66 -21.08
CA PRO A 194 -15.75 -13.67 -20.99
C PRO A 194 -16.12 -14.86 -20.10
N ALA A 195 -17.15 -14.74 -19.25
CA ALA A 195 -17.67 -15.86 -18.47
C ALA A 195 -18.50 -16.83 -19.32
N ARG A 196 -19.03 -16.36 -20.47
CA ARG A 196 -19.90 -17.14 -21.37
C ARG A 196 -19.20 -17.52 -22.67
N ASP A 197 -18.35 -16.63 -23.18
CA ASP A 197 -17.59 -16.81 -24.41
C ASP A 197 -16.08 -16.84 -24.14
N PRO A 198 -15.44 -18.02 -24.15
CA PRO A 198 -14.00 -18.15 -24.01
C PRO A 198 -13.19 -17.51 -25.14
N GLN A 199 -13.81 -17.13 -26.26
CA GLN A 199 -13.14 -16.41 -27.36
C GLN A 199 -13.22 -14.89 -27.19
N ALA A 200 -13.95 -14.39 -26.19
CA ALA A 200 -14.03 -12.97 -25.90
C ALA A 200 -12.63 -12.38 -25.68
N ARG A 201 -12.35 -11.27 -26.36
CA ARG A 201 -11.06 -10.58 -26.27
C ARG A 201 -11.22 -9.26 -25.55
N ARG A 202 -10.29 -8.98 -24.62
CA ARG A 202 -10.24 -7.71 -23.89
C ARG A 202 -9.84 -6.57 -24.83
N TYR A 203 -10.45 -5.40 -24.68
CA TYR A 203 -9.96 -4.16 -25.27
C TYR A 203 -8.82 -3.58 -24.41
N ASP A 204 -7.74 -3.14 -25.02
CA ASP A 204 -6.76 -2.26 -24.35
C ASP A 204 -7.25 -0.82 -24.34
N ARG A 205 -7.95 -0.39 -25.39
CA ARG A 205 -8.53 0.95 -25.49
C ARG A 205 -9.88 0.92 -26.18
N LEU A 206 -10.80 1.76 -25.72
CA LEU A 206 -12.04 2.14 -26.38
C LEU A 206 -12.20 3.67 -26.32
N ASP A 207 -12.86 4.26 -27.31
CA ASP A 207 -13.42 5.60 -27.11
C ASP A 207 -14.74 5.52 -26.31
N HIS A 208 -15.28 6.68 -25.95
CA HIS A 208 -16.49 6.78 -25.13
C HIS A 208 -17.73 6.17 -25.83
N ASP A 209 -17.88 6.36 -27.15
CA ASP A 209 -19.02 5.84 -27.91
C ASP A 209 -18.98 4.31 -28.04
N ALA A 210 -17.79 3.75 -28.28
CA ALA A 210 -17.57 2.32 -28.32
C ALA A 210 -17.73 1.71 -26.91
N ALA A 211 -17.29 2.39 -25.87
CA ALA A 211 -17.48 1.96 -24.49
C ALA A 211 -18.97 1.91 -24.09
N LEU A 212 -19.78 2.88 -24.49
CA LEU A 212 -21.23 2.86 -24.23
C LEU A 212 -21.92 1.64 -24.84
N LYS A 213 -21.47 1.20 -26.02
CA LYS A 213 -22.01 0.02 -26.72
C LYS A 213 -21.47 -1.28 -26.13
N ALA A 214 -20.18 -1.33 -25.80
CA ALA A 214 -19.47 -2.54 -25.41
C ALA A 214 -19.55 -2.86 -23.91
N SER A 215 -19.76 -1.86 -23.04
CA SER A 215 -19.72 -2.08 -21.58
C SER A 215 -20.85 -2.96 -21.07
N ARG A 216 -22.00 -3.05 -21.77
CA ARG A 216 -23.15 -3.93 -21.43
C ARG A 216 -23.54 -3.87 -19.94
N GLY A 217 -23.49 -2.69 -19.33
CA GLY A 217 -23.82 -2.48 -17.90
C GLY A 217 -22.65 -2.57 -16.94
N LEU A 218 -21.44 -2.92 -17.41
CA LEU A 218 -20.21 -2.91 -16.61
C LEU A 218 -19.86 -1.50 -16.10
N ILE A 219 -20.19 -0.48 -16.89
CA ILE A 219 -19.98 0.95 -16.59
C ILE A 219 -21.27 1.68 -16.88
N GLN A 220 -21.67 2.58 -15.99
CA GLN A 220 -22.85 3.40 -16.21
C GLN A 220 -22.65 4.43 -17.33
N PRO A 221 -23.65 4.64 -18.21
CA PRO A 221 -23.60 5.66 -19.24
C PRO A 221 -23.33 7.07 -18.70
N LYS A 222 -23.98 7.46 -17.59
CA LYS A 222 -23.76 8.77 -16.94
C LYS A 222 -22.28 8.98 -16.58
N ALA A 223 -21.58 7.95 -16.12
CA ALA A 223 -20.17 8.03 -15.76
C ALA A 223 -19.26 8.18 -16.99
N ILE A 224 -19.56 7.49 -18.09
CA ILE A 224 -18.81 7.61 -19.36
C ILE A 224 -18.97 9.03 -19.91
N GLU A 225 -20.18 9.57 -19.92
CA GLU A 225 -20.44 10.93 -20.41
C GLU A 225 -19.81 12.01 -19.52
N ALA A 226 -19.87 11.85 -18.19
CA ALA A 226 -19.18 12.76 -17.28
C ALA A 226 -17.66 12.75 -17.50
N ALA A 227 -17.06 11.58 -17.74
CA ALA A 227 -15.63 11.48 -18.04
C ALA A 227 -15.29 12.11 -19.40
N ARG A 228 -16.14 11.91 -20.41
CA ARG A 228 -16.01 12.56 -21.73
C ARG A 228 -15.98 14.08 -21.58
N ALA A 229 -16.94 14.64 -20.85
CA ALA A 229 -17.05 16.08 -20.62
C ALA A 229 -15.84 16.66 -19.87
N ALA A 230 -15.27 15.89 -18.94
CA ALA A 230 -14.09 16.28 -18.16
C ALA A 230 -12.74 15.98 -18.86
N GLY A 231 -12.74 15.30 -20.01
CA GLY A 231 -11.51 14.82 -20.66
C GLY A 231 -10.74 13.79 -19.83
N LEU A 232 -11.44 13.06 -18.96
CA LEU A 232 -10.86 12.11 -18.00
C LEU A 232 -10.73 10.71 -18.60
N VAL A 233 -9.61 10.03 -18.33
CA VAL A 233 -9.44 8.61 -18.69
C VAL A 233 -10.11 7.71 -17.64
N ILE A 234 -11.00 6.83 -18.07
CA ILE A 234 -11.51 5.72 -17.24
C ILE A 234 -10.68 4.47 -17.49
N GLU A 235 -10.22 3.82 -16.43
CA GLU A 235 -9.57 2.51 -16.48
C GLU A 235 -10.49 1.46 -15.86
N ILE A 236 -10.80 0.40 -16.61
CA ILE A 236 -11.50 -0.78 -16.08
C ILE A 236 -10.48 -1.87 -15.82
N ALA A 237 -10.39 -2.31 -14.57
CA ALA A 237 -9.38 -3.27 -14.13
C ALA A 237 -9.91 -4.19 -13.03
N ALA A 238 -9.24 -5.32 -12.84
CA ALA A 238 -9.44 -6.20 -11.70
C ALA A 238 -8.35 -5.99 -10.64
N MET A 239 -8.63 -6.37 -9.40
CA MET A 239 -7.66 -6.27 -8.29
C MET A 239 -6.38 -7.04 -8.59
N GLY A 240 -5.24 -6.37 -8.48
CA GLY A 240 -3.92 -6.93 -8.75
C GLY A 240 -3.55 -7.02 -10.23
N ALA A 241 -4.46 -6.74 -11.17
CA ALA A 241 -4.19 -6.86 -12.61
C ALA A 241 -3.12 -5.85 -13.08
N GLY A 242 -2.24 -6.31 -13.97
CA GLY A 242 -1.22 -5.47 -14.60
C GLY A 242 -1.77 -4.59 -15.72
N HIS A 243 -2.89 -5.00 -16.30
CA HIS A 243 -3.56 -4.35 -17.44
C HIS A 243 -4.94 -3.82 -17.05
N ALA A 244 -5.47 -2.97 -17.93
CA ALA A 244 -6.79 -2.38 -17.83
C ALA A 244 -7.30 -2.04 -19.24
N THR A 245 -8.61 -1.97 -19.43
CA THR A 245 -9.17 -1.27 -20.59
C THR A 245 -9.19 0.22 -20.31
N ARG A 246 -8.61 1.01 -21.19
CA ARG A 246 -8.64 2.48 -21.13
C ARG A 246 -9.77 3.03 -21.98
N ILE A 247 -10.65 3.83 -21.40
CA ILE A 247 -11.67 4.59 -22.13
C ILE A 247 -11.16 6.01 -22.25
N ALA A 248 -10.80 6.38 -23.48
CA ALA A 248 -10.20 7.66 -23.84
C ALA A 248 -10.34 7.90 -25.35
N PRO A 249 -10.24 9.15 -25.85
CA PRO A 249 -10.30 9.41 -27.28
C PRO A 249 -9.28 8.59 -28.09
N GLY A 250 -9.73 8.08 -29.24
CA GLY A 250 -8.90 7.30 -30.18
C GLY A 250 -9.52 5.96 -30.55
N PRO A 251 -8.96 5.24 -31.54
CA PRO A 251 -9.57 4.04 -32.06
C PRO A 251 -9.53 2.90 -31.04
N ALA A 252 -10.55 2.03 -31.11
CA ALA A 252 -10.60 0.80 -30.34
C ALA A 252 -9.38 -0.09 -30.64
N VAL A 253 -8.77 -0.64 -29.59
CA VAL A 253 -7.61 -1.53 -29.70
C VAL A 253 -7.92 -2.79 -28.90
N ILE A 254 -7.87 -3.94 -29.57
CA ILE A 254 -7.97 -5.24 -28.91
C ILE A 254 -6.60 -5.57 -28.29
N GLY A 255 -6.62 -5.92 -27.01
CA GLY A 255 -5.42 -6.34 -26.27
C GLY A 255 -4.90 -7.70 -26.71
N ALA A 256 -3.65 -7.96 -26.36
CA ALA A 256 -3.09 -9.30 -26.43
C ALA A 256 -3.82 -10.22 -25.45
N ASP A 257 -3.92 -11.51 -25.78
CA ASP A 257 -4.42 -12.50 -24.83
C ASP A 257 -3.37 -12.69 -23.73
N VAL A 258 -3.75 -12.45 -22.48
CA VAL A 258 -2.85 -12.53 -21.31
C VAL A 258 -3.31 -13.66 -20.40
N ARG A 259 -3.48 -14.87 -20.94
CA ARG A 259 -3.70 -16.07 -20.13
C ARG A 259 -2.38 -16.60 -19.60
N ARG A 260 -2.28 -16.81 -18.29
CA ARG A 260 -1.09 -17.41 -17.68
C ARG A 260 -1.43 -18.57 -16.76
N ARG A 261 -0.52 -19.54 -16.75
CA ARG A 261 -0.45 -20.53 -15.68
C ARG A 261 -0.17 -19.82 -14.35
N PRO A 262 -0.70 -20.34 -13.23
CA PRO A 262 -0.26 -19.92 -11.91
C PRO A 262 1.27 -19.97 -11.76
N LEU A 263 1.85 -18.95 -11.13
CA LEU A 263 3.27 -18.90 -10.81
C LEU A 263 3.56 -19.85 -9.66
N ARG A 264 4.62 -20.65 -9.79
CA ARG A 264 5.07 -21.54 -8.72
C ARG A 264 5.81 -20.73 -7.67
N VAL A 265 5.37 -20.83 -6.42
CA VAL A 265 5.92 -20.05 -5.31
C VAL A 265 6.48 -20.97 -4.24
N ALA A 266 7.68 -20.67 -3.77
CA ALA A 266 8.24 -21.27 -2.55
C ALA A 266 8.22 -20.24 -1.43
N LEU A 267 7.64 -20.59 -0.28
CA LEU A 267 7.67 -19.76 0.93
C LEU A 267 8.63 -20.38 1.95
N LEU A 268 9.66 -19.62 2.32
CA LEU A 268 10.69 -20.00 3.27
C LEU A 268 10.44 -19.28 4.60
N GLY A 269 10.02 -20.02 5.61
CA GLY A 269 9.61 -19.46 6.89
C GLY A 269 8.13 -19.08 6.91
N CYS A 270 7.44 -19.50 7.96
CA CYS A 270 6.00 -19.25 8.12
C CYS A 270 5.66 -18.64 9.50
N GLY A 271 6.55 -17.81 10.06
CA GLY A 271 6.30 -17.07 11.31
C GLY A 271 5.13 -16.08 11.22
N ALA A 272 5.13 -15.01 12.02
CA ALA A 272 4.06 -14.01 11.96
C ALA A 272 3.89 -13.43 10.54
N VAL A 273 4.99 -12.95 9.94
CA VAL A 273 5.01 -12.41 8.57
C VAL A 273 4.68 -13.48 7.54
N GLY A 274 5.42 -14.60 7.54
CA GLY A 274 5.20 -15.68 6.56
C GLY A 274 3.79 -16.28 6.60
N SER A 275 3.14 -16.35 7.77
CA SER A 275 1.74 -16.77 7.88
C SER A 275 0.77 -15.77 7.25
N GLY A 276 1.05 -14.46 7.35
CA GLY A 276 0.27 -13.43 6.65
C GLY A 276 0.46 -13.49 5.13
N VAL A 277 1.69 -13.74 4.67
CA VAL A 277 1.97 -13.95 3.24
C VAL A 277 1.24 -15.20 2.73
N LEU A 278 1.23 -16.28 3.52
CA LEU A 278 0.50 -17.51 3.18
C LEU A 278 -1.01 -17.26 3.03
N ASP A 279 -1.62 -16.39 3.86
CA ASP A 279 -3.03 -16.01 3.69
C ASP A 279 -3.30 -15.40 2.31
N HIS A 280 -2.43 -14.48 1.87
CA HIS A 280 -2.56 -13.84 0.56
C HIS A 280 -2.35 -14.83 -0.61
N LEU A 281 -1.36 -15.72 -0.50
CA LEU A 281 -1.10 -16.74 -1.53
C LEU A 281 -2.24 -17.74 -1.65
N ALA A 282 -2.74 -18.26 -0.52
CA ALA A 282 -3.82 -19.23 -0.49
C ALA A 282 -5.16 -18.65 -0.99
N ALA A 283 -5.37 -17.35 -0.84
CA ALA A 283 -6.55 -16.65 -1.37
C ALA A 283 -6.53 -16.48 -2.90
N ARG A 284 -5.41 -16.73 -3.58
CA ARG A 284 -5.22 -16.51 -5.02
C ARG A 284 -4.67 -17.75 -5.76
N PRO A 285 -5.37 -18.90 -5.72
CA PRO A 285 -4.96 -20.10 -6.44
C PRO A 285 -4.99 -19.93 -7.97
N ASP A 286 -5.71 -18.91 -8.46
CA ASP A 286 -5.70 -18.45 -9.86
C ASP A 286 -4.33 -17.90 -10.28
N LEU A 287 -3.58 -17.29 -9.35
CA LEU A 287 -2.27 -16.70 -9.61
C LEU A 287 -1.10 -17.53 -9.12
N PHE A 288 -1.27 -18.32 -8.06
CA PHE A 288 -0.15 -18.98 -7.37
C PHE A 288 -0.36 -20.48 -7.18
N ALA A 289 0.68 -21.24 -7.49
CA ALA A 289 0.81 -22.65 -7.16
C ALA A 289 1.90 -22.81 -6.09
N LEU A 290 1.51 -23.14 -4.86
CA LEU A 290 2.42 -23.16 -3.72
C LEU A 290 3.16 -24.50 -3.59
N ASN A 291 4.49 -24.45 -3.51
CA ASN A 291 5.32 -25.57 -3.08
C ASN A 291 5.19 -25.81 -1.57
N PRO A 292 5.63 -26.96 -1.01
CA PRO A 292 5.66 -27.15 0.44
C PRO A 292 6.39 -26.01 1.16
N VAL A 293 5.75 -25.43 2.17
CA VAL A 293 6.27 -24.28 2.92
C VAL A 293 7.37 -24.76 3.87
N LEU A 294 8.57 -24.19 3.74
CA LEU A 294 9.71 -24.54 4.57
C LEU A 294 9.53 -23.97 5.97
N VAL A 295 9.51 -24.82 6.98
CA VAL A 295 9.42 -24.45 8.40
C VAL A 295 10.33 -25.31 9.25
N ARG A 296 10.75 -24.79 10.41
CA ARG A 296 11.54 -25.56 11.38
C ARG A 296 10.78 -26.75 11.97
N HIS A 297 9.46 -26.68 12.09
CA HIS A 297 8.64 -27.67 12.81
C HIS A 297 7.30 -27.92 12.09
N PRO A 298 7.25 -28.70 10.98
CA PRO A 298 6.02 -28.99 10.25
C PRO A 298 4.96 -29.69 11.10
N GLU A 299 5.40 -30.48 12.09
CA GLU A 299 4.54 -31.19 13.03
C GLU A 299 3.62 -30.22 13.81
N LYS A 300 4.07 -28.99 14.07
CA LYS A 300 3.27 -27.95 14.73
C LYS A 300 2.21 -27.33 13.82
N ARG A 301 2.15 -27.74 12.54
CA ARG A 301 1.26 -27.19 11.49
C ARG A 301 0.47 -28.25 10.75
N SER A 302 0.41 -29.47 11.28
CA SER A 302 -0.29 -30.60 10.64
C SER A 302 -1.78 -30.36 10.38
N GLY A 303 -2.43 -29.44 11.11
CA GLY A 303 -3.83 -29.05 10.91
C GLY A 303 -4.06 -27.80 10.04
N ASP A 304 -3.00 -27.18 9.52
CA ASP A 304 -3.12 -25.95 8.71
C ASP A 304 -3.41 -26.30 7.25
N ALA A 305 -4.68 -26.21 6.86
CA ALA A 305 -5.15 -26.58 5.52
C ALA A 305 -4.68 -25.66 4.39
N ARG A 306 -4.03 -24.52 4.70
CA ARG A 306 -3.59 -23.54 3.69
C ARG A 306 -2.45 -24.07 2.82
N ALA A 307 -1.62 -24.99 3.34
CA ALA A 307 -0.47 -25.52 2.61
C ALA A 307 0.03 -26.85 3.17
N ARG A 308 0.89 -27.53 2.38
CA ARG A 308 1.79 -28.56 2.91
C ARG A 308 3.03 -27.89 3.53
N PHE A 309 3.56 -28.45 4.60
CA PHE A 309 4.74 -27.95 5.31
C PHE A 309 5.87 -28.98 5.30
N THR A 310 7.12 -28.52 5.22
CA THR A 310 8.32 -29.37 5.16
C THR A 310 9.49 -28.78 5.94
N ARG A 311 10.45 -29.61 6.37
CA ARG A 311 11.76 -29.18 6.89
C ARG A 311 12.84 -29.17 5.80
N GLU A 312 12.54 -29.74 4.64
CA GLU A 312 13.51 -29.98 3.58
C GLU A 312 13.48 -28.82 2.57
N ALA A 313 14.57 -28.05 2.51
CA ALA A 313 14.70 -26.95 1.55
C ALA A 313 14.57 -27.42 0.10
N GLY A 314 15.07 -28.63 -0.21
CA GLY A 314 14.95 -29.23 -1.54
C GLY A 314 13.51 -29.48 -1.98
N GLU A 315 12.60 -29.81 -1.06
CA GLU A 315 11.17 -29.94 -1.37
C GLU A 315 10.52 -28.57 -1.61
N ALA A 316 10.86 -27.57 -0.80
CA ALA A 316 10.34 -26.21 -0.94
C ALA A 316 10.80 -25.56 -2.25
N LEU A 317 12.05 -25.78 -2.65
CA LEU A 317 12.67 -25.25 -3.87
C LEU A 317 12.50 -26.20 -5.09
N ALA A 318 11.73 -27.27 -4.95
CA ALA A 318 11.54 -28.26 -6.01
C ALA A 318 10.93 -27.64 -7.28
N LYS A 319 11.27 -28.26 -8.42
CA LYS A 319 10.77 -27.91 -9.76
C LYS A 319 11.08 -26.48 -10.23
N ARG A 320 12.05 -25.78 -9.59
CA ARG A 320 12.46 -24.40 -9.90
C ARG A 320 11.26 -23.44 -9.77
N PRO A 321 10.92 -23.00 -8.54
CA PRO A 321 9.85 -22.03 -8.35
C PRO A 321 10.09 -20.77 -9.18
N ASP A 322 9.01 -20.16 -9.66
CA ASP A 322 9.08 -18.89 -10.40
C ASP A 322 9.40 -17.73 -9.41
N ILE A 323 8.90 -17.81 -8.17
CA ILE A 323 9.16 -16.85 -7.09
C ILE A 323 9.55 -17.59 -5.80
N VAL A 324 10.61 -17.13 -5.12
CA VAL A 324 10.96 -17.54 -3.76
C VAL A 324 10.74 -16.37 -2.81
N ILE A 325 9.97 -16.61 -1.76
CA ILE A 325 9.65 -15.63 -0.72
C ILE A 325 10.33 -16.07 0.58
N GLU A 326 11.12 -15.21 1.19
CA GLU A 326 11.89 -15.50 2.39
C GLU A 326 11.46 -14.61 3.56
N ALA A 327 11.06 -15.27 4.66
CA ALA A 327 10.61 -14.68 5.90
C ALA A 327 11.11 -15.50 7.12
N MET A 328 12.34 -15.99 7.03
CA MET A 328 13.05 -16.68 8.12
C MET A 328 13.86 -15.67 8.95
N GLY A 329 14.30 -16.11 10.13
CA GLY A 329 15.30 -15.39 10.92
C GLY A 329 16.71 -15.90 10.63
N GLY A 330 17.72 -15.14 11.06
CA GLY A 330 19.14 -15.46 10.87
C GLY A 330 19.73 -14.84 9.60
N VAL A 331 21.02 -15.08 9.36
CA VAL A 331 21.79 -14.42 8.28
C VAL A 331 22.28 -15.42 7.25
N ASP A 332 23.16 -16.36 7.63
CA ASP A 332 23.90 -17.17 6.65
C ASP A 332 23.02 -18.20 5.91
N GLN A 333 22.15 -18.92 6.63
CA GLN A 333 21.26 -19.90 5.99
C GLN A 333 20.24 -19.23 5.05
N PRO A 334 19.50 -18.18 5.46
CA PRO A 334 18.64 -17.43 4.55
C PRO A 334 19.38 -16.92 3.32
N ALA A 335 20.52 -16.24 3.49
CA ALA A 335 21.27 -15.71 2.36
C ALA A 335 21.74 -16.81 1.39
N SER A 336 22.15 -17.97 1.90
CA SER A 336 22.55 -19.11 1.06
C SER A 336 21.38 -19.63 0.21
N LEU A 337 20.19 -19.76 0.80
CA LEU A 337 18.98 -20.19 0.08
C LEU A 337 18.53 -19.14 -0.96
N LEU A 338 18.69 -17.84 -0.65
CA LEU A 338 18.40 -16.78 -1.61
C LEU A 338 19.34 -16.83 -2.83
N LEU A 339 20.64 -17.04 -2.61
CA LEU A 339 21.63 -17.22 -3.68
C LEU A 339 21.32 -18.45 -4.54
N GLU A 340 20.96 -19.57 -3.92
CA GLU A 340 20.54 -20.79 -4.61
C GLU A 340 19.28 -20.55 -5.48
N ALA A 341 18.28 -19.87 -4.92
CA ALA A 341 17.05 -19.52 -5.63
C ALA A 341 17.32 -18.65 -6.87
N LEU A 342 18.14 -17.61 -6.73
CA LEU A 342 18.52 -16.73 -7.84
C LEU A 342 19.31 -17.50 -8.91
N ALA A 343 20.27 -18.35 -8.50
CA ALA A 343 21.01 -19.22 -9.42
C ALA A 343 20.10 -20.22 -10.13
N GLY A 344 19.03 -20.69 -9.47
CA GLY A 344 17.98 -21.53 -10.02
C GLY A 344 17.04 -20.81 -11.01
N GLY A 345 17.17 -19.48 -11.14
CA GLY A 345 16.38 -18.65 -12.04
C GLY A 345 15.07 -18.13 -11.45
N ALA A 346 14.90 -18.16 -10.13
CA ALA A 346 13.72 -17.60 -9.46
C ALA A 346 13.85 -16.08 -9.27
N HIS A 347 12.72 -15.38 -9.24
CA HIS A 347 12.65 -14.07 -8.60
C HIS A 347 12.67 -14.26 -7.07
N VAL A 348 13.25 -13.32 -6.33
CA VAL A 348 13.34 -13.38 -4.87
C VAL A 348 12.64 -12.18 -4.23
N VAL A 349 11.85 -12.45 -3.19
CA VAL A 349 11.32 -11.45 -2.26
C VAL A 349 11.75 -11.82 -0.85
N THR A 350 12.29 -10.89 -0.07
CA THR A 350 12.72 -11.16 1.31
C THR A 350 12.28 -10.04 2.27
N ALA A 351 11.92 -10.41 3.50
CA ALA A 351 11.74 -9.47 4.61
C ALA A 351 12.98 -9.40 5.53
N ASN A 352 14.03 -10.16 5.25
CA ASN A 352 15.18 -10.34 6.14
C ASN A 352 16.27 -9.29 5.90
N LYS A 353 16.16 -8.20 6.66
CA LYS A 353 17.09 -7.07 6.61
C LYS A 353 18.53 -7.42 6.99
N ALA A 354 18.74 -8.32 7.95
CA ALA A 354 20.09 -8.70 8.39
C ALA A 354 20.81 -9.52 7.31
N ALA A 355 20.11 -10.49 6.69
CA ALA A 355 20.65 -11.23 5.55
C ALA A 355 20.93 -10.32 4.34
N MET A 356 20.00 -9.42 4.03
CA MET A 356 20.16 -8.44 2.94
C MET A 356 21.34 -7.50 3.18
N ALA A 357 21.48 -6.92 4.37
CA ALA A 357 22.58 -6.01 4.70
C ALA A 357 23.95 -6.73 4.66
N ALA A 358 24.02 -7.97 5.15
CA ALA A 358 25.26 -8.73 5.21
C ALA A 358 25.74 -9.31 3.87
N ARG A 359 24.84 -9.46 2.88
CA ARG A 359 25.13 -10.10 1.58
C ARG A 359 24.62 -9.30 0.39
N TYR A 360 24.46 -7.99 0.55
CA TYR A 360 23.83 -7.10 -0.43
C TYR A 360 24.40 -7.26 -1.84
N GLU A 361 25.73 -7.13 -2.00
CA GLU A 361 26.38 -7.18 -3.31
C GLU A 361 26.23 -8.56 -3.95
N GLY A 362 26.52 -9.63 -3.20
CA GLY A 362 26.42 -11.00 -3.70
C GLY A 362 25.01 -11.37 -4.17
N LEU A 363 23.98 -10.94 -3.44
CA LEU A 363 22.58 -11.15 -3.80
C LEU A 363 22.20 -10.35 -5.06
N HIS A 364 22.55 -9.07 -5.14
CA HIS A 364 22.27 -8.24 -6.31
C HIS A 364 23.03 -8.71 -7.55
N ASP A 365 24.29 -9.14 -7.42
CA ASP A 365 25.07 -9.74 -8.49
C ASP A 365 24.43 -11.03 -9.00
N ALA A 366 23.99 -11.91 -8.10
CA ALA A 366 23.30 -13.13 -8.48
C ALA A 366 22.00 -12.84 -9.23
N ALA A 367 21.21 -11.86 -8.75
CA ALA A 367 19.98 -11.44 -9.42
C ALA A 367 20.23 -10.87 -10.82
N ARG A 368 21.23 -9.99 -10.96
CA ARG A 368 21.67 -9.46 -12.27
C ARG A 368 22.11 -10.56 -13.23
N ARG A 369 22.97 -11.48 -12.78
CA ARG A 369 23.44 -12.60 -13.62
C ARG A 369 22.29 -13.51 -14.09
N ALA A 370 21.29 -13.71 -13.24
CA ALA A 370 20.13 -14.54 -13.56
C ALA A 370 19.07 -13.81 -14.41
N GLY A 371 19.18 -12.48 -14.58
CA GLY A 371 18.12 -11.66 -15.17
C GLY A 371 16.83 -11.68 -14.34
N ARG A 372 16.95 -11.76 -13.02
CA ARG A 372 15.82 -11.89 -12.07
C ARG A 372 15.73 -10.69 -11.13
N GLN A 373 14.54 -10.51 -10.58
CA GLN A 373 14.27 -9.44 -9.61
C GLN A 373 14.58 -9.95 -8.20
N LEU A 374 15.23 -9.09 -7.42
CA LEU A 374 15.40 -9.23 -5.98
C LEU A 374 14.67 -8.05 -5.33
N ARG A 375 13.64 -8.31 -4.53
CA ARG A 375 12.86 -7.30 -3.84
C ARG A 375 12.88 -7.50 -2.33
N TYR A 376 12.89 -6.41 -1.59
CA TYR A 376 13.03 -6.42 -0.13
C TYR A 376 12.39 -5.20 0.52
N ALA A 377 11.27 -4.71 -0.04
CA ALA A 377 10.57 -3.54 0.51
C ALA A 377 10.25 -3.73 1.99
N ALA A 378 9.83 -4.94 2.39
CA ALA A 378 9.49 -5.27 3.76
C ALA A 378 10.69 -5.27 4.74
N SER A 379 11.92 -5.30 4.26
CA SER A 379 13.12 -5.29 5.12
C SER A 379 13.36 -3.93 5.80
N VAL A 380 12.85 -2.84 5.21
CA VAL A 380 13.02 -1.49 5.75
C VAL A 380 11.68 -0.78 5.77
N GLY A 381 11.28 -0.25 6.91
CA GLY A 381 10.06 0.55 7.00
C GLY A 381 8.76 -0.24 7.19
N GLY A 382 8.75 -1.57 7.05
CA GLY A 382 7.55 -2.38 7.28
C GLY A 382 6.46 -2.08 6.24
N GLY A 383 5.38 -1.41 6.66
CA GLY A 383 4.35 -0.88 5.76
C GLY A 383 4.70 0.47 5.12
N VAL A 384 5.76 1.15 5.60
CA VAL A 384 6.21 2.43 5.04
C VAL A 384 6.97 2.21 3.73
N VAL A 385 6.58 2.93 2.69
CA VAL A 385 7.06 2.80 1.30
C VAL A 385 8.38 3.53 1.05
N ILE A 386 9.34 3.38 1.96
CA ILE A 386 10.60 4.15 1.95
C ILE A 386 11.52 3.77 0.80
N LEU A 387 11.62 2.48 0.45
CA LEU A 387 12.49 2.04 -0.64
C LEU A 387 11.93 2.49 -2.00
N GLU A 388 10.62 2.40 -2.18
CA GLU A 388 9.92 2.87 -3.37
C GLU A 388 9.99 4.40 -3.51
N ALA A 389 9.91 5.12 -2.39
CA ALA A 389 10.10 6.57 -2.39
C ALA A 389 11.54 6.95 -2.77
N LEU A 390 12.54 6.24 -2.26
CA LEU A 390 13.94 6.44 -2.65
C LEU A 390 14.15 6.15 -4.13
N GLU A 391 13.61 5.05 -4.66
CA GLU A 391 13.71 4.72 -6.08
C GLU A 391 13.14 5.85 -6.96
N ARG A 392 11.99 6.42 -6.59
CA ARG A 392 11.37 7.54 -7.32
C ARG A 392 12.12 8.87 -7.16
N LEU A 393 12.64 9.16 -5.97
CA LEU A 393 13.22 10.47 -5.65
C LEU A 393 14.72 10.56 -5.96
N LYS A 394 15.42 9.42 -6.05
CA LYS A 394 16.86 9.36 -6.36
C LYS A 394 17.25 10.12 -7.63
N PRO A 395 16.51 10.05 -8.76
CA PRO A 395 16.80 10.85 -9.95
C PRO A 395 16.73 12.37 -9.73
N HIS A 396 16.01 12.82 -8.70
CA HIS A 396 15.89 14.23 -8.32
C HIS A 396 16.97 14.68 -7.31
N GLY A 397 17.87 13.77 -6.91
CA GLY A 397 19.00 14.05 -6.02
C GLY A 397 18.61 14.06 -4.55
N VAL A 398 18.67 12.90 -3.90
CA VAL A 398 18.51 12.78 -2.44
C VAL A 398 19.78 13.27 -1.75
N ALA A 399 19.64 14.21 -0.81
CA ALA A 399 20.74 14.77 -0.02
C ALA A 399 20.87 14.08 1.35
N ALA A 400 19.75 13.79 2.00
CA ALA A 400 19.73 13.18 3.33
C ALA A 400 18.48 12.33 3.55
N VAL A 401 18.62 11.35 4.43
CA VAL A 401 17.52 10.54 4.96
C VAL A 401 17.64 10.51 6.48
N GLU A 402 16.57 10.88 7.17
CA GLU A 402 16.41 10.69 8.61
C GLU A 402 15.23 9.77 8.86
N GLY A 403 15.32 8.89 9.87
CA GLY A 403 14.23 8.00 10.18
C GLY A 403 14.21 7.51 11.63
N VAL A 404 13.00 7.46 12.16
CA VAL A 404 12.67 6.69 13.36
C VAL A 404 12.13 5.36 12.86
N MET A 405 12.93 4.31 13.01
CA MET A 405 12.70 3.04 12.32
C MET A 405 12.72 1.81 13.25
N ASN A 406 12.64 2.05 14.58
CA ASN A 406 12.61 1.01 15.61
C ASN A 406 11.40 1.22 16.55
N GLY A 407 10.39 0.35 16.42
CA GLY A 407 9.18 0.42 17.23
C GLY A 407 9.39 0.08 18.70
N THR A 408 10.27 -0.88 18.99
CA THR A 408 10.64 -1.26 20.36
C THR A 408 11.32 -0.10 21.09
N GLY A 409 12.20 0.61 20.39
CA GLY A 409 12.85 1.81 20.89
C GLY A 409 11.87 2.95 21.15
N ASN A 410 10.89 3.17 20.25
CA ASN A 410 9.82 4.15 20.47
C ASN A 410 9.01 3.86 21.73
N PHE A 411 8.65 2.58 21.94
CA PHE A 411 7.91 2.16 23.12
C PHE A 411 8.71 2.41 24.41
N ILE A 412 9.97 1.95 24.44
CA ILE A 412 10.85 2.12 25.61
C ILE A 412 11.04 3.61 25.94
N LEU A 413 11.36 4.46 24.95
CA LEU A 413 11.52 5.90 25.17
C LEU A 413 10.22 6.56 25.68
N SER A 414 9.05 6.09 25.22
CA SER A 414 7.75 6.58 25.70
C SER A 414 7.50 6.21 27.16
N ARG A 415 7.89 5.00 27.58
CA ARG A 415 7.78 4.54 28.99
C ARG A 415 8.75 5.27 29.91
N LEU A 416 10.00 5.44 29.49
CA LEU A 416 10.98 6.25 30.22
C LEU A 416 10.52 7.69 30.40
N ARG A 417 9.93 8.31 29.35
CA ARG A 417 9.32 9.65 29.44
C ARG A 417 8.20 9.70 30.48
N ALA A 418 7.45 8.62 30.68
CA ALA A 418 6.41 8.51 31.69
C ALA A 418 6.95 8.24 33.11
N GLY A 419 8.27 8.16 33.29
CA GLY A 419 8.92 7.96 34.59
C GLY A 419 9.25 6.51 34.92
N ALA A 420 9.04 5.55 34.01
CA ALA A 420 9.40 4.15 34.24
C ALA A 420 10.92 3.96 34.29
N ALA A 421 11.40 2.99 35.07
CA ALA A 421 12.79 2.55 34.99
C ALA A 421 13.05 1.82 33.66
N PHE A 422 14.31 1.80 33.22
CA PHE A 422 14.68 1.20 31.93
C PHE A 422 14.33 -0.30 31.86
N ASP A 423 14.68 -1.06 32.90
CA ASP A 423 14.45 -2.50 32.91
C ASP A 423 12.95 -2.83 32.95
N ASP A 424 12.15 -2.03 33.65
CA ASP A 424 10.69 -2.16 33.66
C ASP A 424 10.09 -1.89 32.28
N ALA A 425 10.57 -0.85 31.59
CA ALA A 425 10.13 -0.51 30.24
C ALA A 425 10.46 -1.63 29.23
N VAL A 426 11.62 -2.27 29.35
CA VAL A 426 12.01 -3.43 28.54
C VAL A 426 11.13 -4.63 28.86
N ALA A 427 10.91 -4.93 30.14
CA ALA A 427 10.06 -6.04 30.56
C ALA A 427 8.61 -5.87 30.07
N GLU A 428 8.08 -4.64 30.12
CA GLU A 428 6.76 -4.33 29.58
C GLU A 428 6.72 -4.48 28.05
N ALA A 429 7.76 -4.02 27.34
CA ALA A 429 7.87 -4.20 25.90
C ALA A 429 7.88 -5.69 25.51
N GLN A 430 8.53 -6.55 26.30
CA GLN A 430 8.54 -8.00 26.10
C GLN A 430 7.17 -8.62 26.36
N ALA A 431 6.50 -8.22 27.45
CA ALA A 431 5.17 -8.72 27.79
C ALA A 431 4.12 -8.37 26.72
N LEU A 432 4.24 -7.20 26.10
CA LEU A 432 3.37 -6.74 25.01
C LEU A 432 3.82 -7.23 23.62
N GLY A 433 4.94 -7.95 23.53
CA GLY A 433 5.46 -8.49 22.27
C GLY A 433 6.12 -7.47 21.35
N PHE A 434 6.48 -6.28 21.84
CA PHE A 434 7.34 -5.33 21.13
C PHE A 434 8.79 -5.79 21.10
N ALA A 435 9.28 -6.41 22.18
CA ALA A 435 10.66 -6.86 22.31
C ALA A 435 10.75 -8.40 22.38
N GLU A 436 11.79 -8.97 21.77
CA GLU A 436 12.13 -10.38 21.96
C GLU A 436 12.78 -10.62 23.34
N ALA A 437 12.99 -11.89 23.69
CA ALA A 437 13.65 -12.26 24.95
C ALA A 437 15.05 -11.64 25.08
N ASP A 438 15.79 -11.56 23.96
CA ASP A 438 17.00 -10.76 23.84
C ASP A 438 16.71 -9.49 23.01
N PRO A 439 16.55 -8.31 23.65
CA PRO A 439 16.23 -7.07 22.96
C PRO A 439 17.47 -6.29 22.49
N SER A 440 18.68 -6.87 22.56
CA SER A 440 19.94 -6.15 22.33
C SER A 440 20.01 -5.51 20.94
N ALA A 441 19.46 -6.18 19.92
CA ALA A 441 19.43 -5.64 18.56
C ALA A 441 18.67 -4.30 18.48
N ASP A 442 17.57 -4.17 19.22
CA ASP A 442 16.75 -2.95 19.26
C ASP A 442 17.32 -1.90 20.21
N VAL A 443 17.71 -2.34 21.40
CA VAL A 443 18.20 -1.47 22.48
C VAL A 443 19.53 -0.81 22.13
N ASP A 444 20.45 -1.55 21.52
CA ASP A 444 21.78 -1.05 21.20
C ASP A 444 21.89 -0.49 19.77
N GLY A 445 20.75 -0.38 19.07
CA GLY A 445 20.65 0.30 17.77
C GLY A 445 21.16 -0.49 16.57
N HIS A 446 21.41 -1.80 16.71
CA HIS A 446 21.83 -2.66 15.61
C HIS A 446 20.74 -2.79 14.54
N ASP A 447 19.48 -2.95 14.94
CA ASP A 447 18.33 -3.05 14.04
C ASP A 447 18.19 -1.80 13.15
N ALA A 448 18.33 -0.62 13.75
CA ALA A 448 18.32 0.65 13.04
C ALA A 448 19.54 0.83 12.14
N ALA A 449 20.72 0.35 12.55
CA ALA A 449 21.93 0.39 11.74
C ALA A 449 21.85 -0.52 10.50
N ASP A 450 21.26 -1.72 10.62
CA ASP A 450 21.03 -2.62 9.48
C ASP A 450 20.11 -1.95 8.45
N LYS A 451 19.01 -1.35 8.90
CA LYS A 451 18.07 -0.59 8.05
C LYS A 451 18.76 0.63 7.42
N LEU A 452 19.54 1.38 8.19
CA LEU A 452 20.24 2.57 7.69
C LEU A 452 21.31 2.21 6.64
N SER A 453 22.02 1.09 6.81
CA SER A 453 22.96 0.59 5.80
C SER A 453 22.29 0.34 4.45
N LEU A 454 21.10 -0.27 4.46
CA LEU A 454 20.31 -0.47 3.25
C LEU A 454 19.85 0.87 2.65
N LEU A 455 19.37 1.81 3.48
CA LEU A 455 18.96 3.14 3.02
C LEU A 455 20.11 3.94 2.39
N ILE A 456 21.33 3.84 2.92
CA ILE A 456 22.53 4.48 2.35
C ILE A 456 22.80 3.95 0.95
N ARG A 457 22.70 2.63 0.74
CA ARG A 457 22.88 2.01 -0.57
C ARG A 457 21.80 2.47 -1.55
N GLU A 458 20.53 2.47 -1.13
CA GLU A 458 19.43 2.92 -1.98
C GLU A 458 19.52 4.40 -2.33
N ALA A 459 19.77 5.26 -1.35
CA ALA A 459 19.84 6.71 -1.55
C ALA A 459 21.08 7.13 -2.35
N PHE A 460 22.26 6.63 -1.98
CA PHE A 460 23.54 7.18 -2.44
C PHE A 460 24.40 6.20 -3.25
N GLY A 461 24.01 4.93 -3.35
CA GLY A 461 24.80 3.90 -4.05
C GLY A 461 26.11 3.54 -3.35
N GLN A 462 26.27 3.86 -2.06
CA GLN A 462 27.49 3.60 -1.30
C GLN A 462 27.33 2.42 -0.36
N ASP A 463 28.40 1.63 -0.20
CA ASP A 463 28.47 0.56 0.78
C ASP A 463 29.00 1.08 2.11
N VAL A 464 28.11 1.16 3.11
CA VAL A 464 28.50 1.37 4.51
C VAL A 464 27.98 0.19 5.33
N PRO A 465 28.87 -0.70 5.84
CA PRO A 465 28.43 -1.86 6.60
C PRO A 465 27.80 -1.43 7.94
N PRO A 466 26.79 -2.15 8.47
CA PRO A 466 26.11 -1.77 9.72
C PRO A 466 27.05 -1.63 10.94
N ALA A 467 28.16 -2.38 10.95
CA ALA A 467 29.18 -2.32 11.98
C ALA A 467 29.94 -0.98 12.00
N ALA A 468 30.10 -0.33 10.84
CA ALA A 468 30.79 0.95 10.71
C ALA A 468 29.90 2.15 11.06
N ILE A 469 28.59 1.96 11.20
CA ILE A 469 27.64 3.01 11.59
C ILE A 469 27.71 3.22 13.11
N PRO A 470 28.12 4.41 13.59
CA PRO A 470 28.08 4.76 15.00
C PRO A 470 26.64 4.71 15.51
N LYS A 471 26.43 4.10 16.68
CA LYS A 471 25.10 3.86 17.26
C LYS A 471 25.10 4.06 18.76
N ASP A 472 24.09 4.76 19.25
CA ASP A 472 23.81 4.90 20.68
C ASP A 472 22.89 3.80 21.19
N SER A 473 23.18 3.35 22.42
CA SER A 473 22.28 2.48 23.18
C SER A 473 21.20 3.30 23.88
N LEU A 474 19.96 2.80 23.84
CA LEU A 474 18.83 3.34 24.60
C LEU A 474 19.09 3.30 26.11
N ARG A 475 20.00 2.45 26.59
CA ARG A 475 20.40 2.37 28.02
C ARG A 475 20.98 3.68 28.55
N LYS A 476 21.47 4.56 27.68
CA LYS A 476 21.97 5.89 28.04
C LYS A 476 20.86 6.92 28.26
N ALA A 477 19.60 6.59 27.94
CA ALA A 477 18.45 7.46 28.17
C ALA A 477 17.95 7.28 29.61
N THR A 478 17.78 8.39 30.34
CA THR A 478 17.23 8.38 31.70
C THR A 478 15.88 9.10 31.75
N PRO A 479 14.97 8.72 32.67
CA PRO A 479 13.67 9.38 32.82
C PRO A 479 13.78 10.90 33.01
N GLU A 480 14.77 11.36 33.79
CA GLU A 480 14.97 12.78 34.08
C GLU A 480 15.33 13.58 32.83
N ARG A 481 16.21 13.02 31.99
CA ARG A 481 16.61 13.63 30.72
C ARG A 481 15.42 13.74 29.77
N LEU A 482 14.60 12.69 29.71
CA LEU A 482 13.44 12.64 28.81
C LEU A 482 12.30 13.56 29.28
N ALA A 483 12.06 13.64 30.59
CA ALA A 483 11.09 14.57 31.18
C ALA A 483 11.52 16.03 31.00
N GLY A 484 12.83 16.32 31.09
CA GLY A 484 13.39 17.64 30.85
C GLY A 484 13.17 18.15 29.41
N ALA A 485 13.36 17.30 28.40
CA ALA A 485 13.07 17.68 27.01
C ALA A 485 11.57 17.94 26.78
N ALA A 486 10.69 17.17 27.42
CA ALA A 486 9.24 17.36 27.29
C ALA A 486 8.78 18.74 27.79
N SER A 487 9.40 19.29 28.84
CA SER A 487 9.09 20.64 29.33
C SER A 487 9.57 21.76 28.41
N GLN A 488 10.47 21.45 27.47
CA GLN A 488 11.00 22.35 26.45
C GLN A 488 10.28 22.23 25.10
N GLY A 489 9.21 21.43 25.02
CA GLY A 489 8.50 21.20 23.76
C GLY A 489 9.25 20.29 22.79
N GLU A 490 10.08 19.37 23.32
CA GLU A 490 10.81 18.37 22.55
C GLU A 490 10.48 16.93 22.98
N VAL A 491 10.83 15.96 22.14
CA VAL A 491 10.68 14.53 22.43
C VAL A 491 11.92 13.76 21.97
N PHE A 492 12.39 12.82 22.80
CA PHE A 492 13.47 11.92 22.42
C PHE A 492 13.03 10.84 21.44
N LYS A 493 13.87 10.59 20.44
CA LYS A 493 13.73 9.52 19.45
C LYS A 493 15.09 8.88 19.19
N GLN A 494 15.08 7.59 18.82
CA GLN A 494 16.22 6.95 18.19
C GLN A 494 16.14 7.23 16.69
N ILE A 495 17.04 8.06 16.18
CA ILE A 495 17.03 8.55 14.80
C ILE A 495 18.26 7.98 14.08
N GLY A 496 18.01 7.19 13.04
CA GLY A 496 19.00 6.90 12.02
C GLY A 496 19.06 8.05 11.03
N ARG A 497 20.25 8.61 10.79
CA ARG A 497 20.48 9.70 9.83
C ARG A 497 21.61 9.30 8.90
N CYS A 498 21.42 9.52 7.60
CA CYS A 498 22.51 9.53 6.63
C CYS A 498 22.40 10.76 5.71
N ALA A 499 23.54 11.34 5.34
CA ALA A 499 23.61 12.49 4.45
C ALA A 499 24.83 12.38 3.53
N LEU A 500 24.67 12.80 2.28
CA LEU A 500 25.76 12.91 1.32
C LEU A 500 26.47 14.26 1.53
N LEU A 501 27.75 14.21 1.86
CA LEU A 501 28.59 15.39 2.05
C LEU A 501 29.04 15.98 0.69
N PRO A 502 29.44 17.26 0.64
CA PRO A 502 29.93 17.88 -0.59
C PRO A 502 31.16 17.20 -1.22
N ASP A 503 31.95 16.48 -0.41
CA ASP A 503 33.11 15.72 -0.87
C ASP A 503 32.75 14.31 -1.40
N GLY A 504 31.45 13.99 -1.45
CA GLY A 504 30.93 12.72 -1.93
C GLY A 504 30.94 11.60 -0.91
N ARG A 505 31.37 11.82 0.35
CA ARG A 505 31.28 10.80 1.41
C ARG A 505 29.90 10.81 2.07
N VAL A 506 29.48 9.66 2.59
CA VAL A 506 28.28 9.56 3.41
C VAL A 506 28.62 9.70 4.89
N GLU A 507 28.00 10.66 5.56
CA GLU A 507 27.93 10.72 7.02
C GLU A 507 26.70 9.93 7.48
N ALA A 508 26.87 8.99 8.41
CA ALA A 508 25.77 8.19 8.94
C ALA A 508 25.89 7.93 10.44
N SER A 509 24.76 7.89 11.15
CA SER A 509 24.70 7.55 12.58
C SER A 509 23.30 7.12 13.03
N VAL A 510 23.22 6.39 14.14
CA VAL A 510 21.99 6.11 14.88
C VAL A 510 22.11 6.74 16.27
N GLN A 511 21.32 7.76 16.56
CA GLN A 511 21.46 8.56 17.79
C GLN A 511 20.17 8.65 18.57
N VAL A 512 20.29 8.69 19.91
CA VAL A 512 19.16 9.01 20.80
C VAL A 512 19.20 10.52 21.09
N LYS A 513 18.40 11.29 20.35
CA LYS A 513 18.37 12.76 20.42
C LYS A 513 16.94 13.27 20.57
N SER A 514 16.79 14.47 21.14
CA SER A 514 15.51 15.16 21.18
C SER A 514 15.24 15.88 19.85
N VAL A 515 13.98 15.99 19.49
CA VAL A 515 13.49 16.79 18.36
C VAL A 515 12.28 17.61 18.79
N PRO A 516 12.04 18.79 18.20
CA PRO A 516 10.83 19.58 18.43
C PRO A 516 9.54 18.78 18.18
N LEU A 517 8.47 19.08 18.93
CA LEU A 517 7.19 18.36 18.79
C LEU A 517 6.52 18.52 17.42
N ASP A 518 6.82 19.59 16.68
CA ASP A 518 6.34 19.84 15.32
C ASP A 518 7.20 19.17 14.22
N HIS A 519 8.35 18.58 14.60
CA HIS A 519 9.19 17.86 13.66
C HIS A 519 8.47 16.57 13.17
N PRO A 520 8.51 16.22 11.86
CA PRO A 520 7.79 15.07 11.31
C PRO A 520 8.04 13.74 12.06
N LEU A 521 9.29 13.52 12.50
CA LEU A 521 9.71 12.34 13.26
C LEU A 521 9.17 12.27 14.71
N ALA A 522 8.78 13.41 15.30
CA ALA A 522 8.37 13.49 16.69
C ALA A 522 7.12 12.65 16.99
N GLY A 523 6.20 12.59 16.03
CA GLY A 523 4.94 11.85 16.21
C GLY A 523 5.06 10.33 16.08
N ALA A 524 6.24 9.75 15.85
CA ALA A 524 6.38 8.29 15.76
C ALA A 524 6.05 7.65 17.12
N VAL A 525 4.97 6.88 17.20
CA VAL A 525 4.51 6.24 18.44
C VAL A 525 4.46 4.72 18.26
N ASN A 526 4.82 3.97 19.31
CA ASN A 526 4.80 2.51 19.31
C ASN A 526 5.49 1.93 18.06
N GLU A 527 4.82 1.07 17.30
CA GLU A 527 5.33 0.42 16.11
C GLU A 527 5.45 1.31 14.86
N GLU A 528 5.08 2.60 14.93
CA GLU A 528 5.19 3.51 13.79
C GLU A 528 6.65 3.76 13.39
N ASN A 529 6.90 3.69 12.09
CA ASN A 529 8.11 4.22 11.50
C ASN A 529 7.80 5.53 10.78
N ARG A 530 8.76 6.46 10.83
CA ARG A 530 8.69 7.75 10.15
C ARG A 530 10.02 8.05 9.50
N PHE A 531 9.97 8.59 8.28
CA PHE A 531 11.16 8.99 7.53
C PHE A 531 10.98 10.40 6.98
N VAL A 532 12.09 11.11 6.89
CA VAL A 532 12.21 12.42 6.26
C VAL A 532 13.33 12.30 5.23
N LEU A 533 12.99 12.56 3.96
CA LEU A 533 13.93 12.63 2.86
C LEU A 533 14.11 14.09 2.47
N THR A 534 15.35 14.55 2.45
CA THR A 534 15.69 15.89 1.98
C THR A 534 16.37 15.76 0.63
N LEU A 535 15.89 16.49 -0.38
CA LEU A 535 16.53 16.54 -1.70
C LEU A 535 17.57 17.67 -1.77
N ASN A 536 18.40 17.66 -2.81
CA ASN A 536 19.46 18.63 -3.04
C ASN A 536 18.92 20.06 -3.23
N ASP A 537 17.67 20.21 -3.66
CA ASP A 537 16.99 21.51 -3.82
C ASP A 537 16.38 22.02 -2.50
N GLY A 538 16.51 21.26 -1.41
CA GLY A 538 15.96 21.57 -0.09
C GLY A 538 14.51 21.15 0.12
N SER A 539 13.86 20.55 -0.88
CA SER A 539 12.54 19.96 -0.68
C SER A 539 12.60 18.78 0.30
N VAL A 540 11.51 18.61 1.04
CA VAL A 540 11.40 17.62 2.11
C VAL A 540 10.19 16.73 1.87
N HIS A 541 10.40 15.43 1.88
CA HIS A 541 9.35 14.43 1.78
C HIS A 541 9.28 13.63 3.08
N ALA A 542 8.13 13.70 3.74
CA ALA A 542 7.87 12.89 4.93
C ALA A 542 7.02 11.65 4.60
N LEU A 543 7.43 10.52 5.15
CA LEU A 543 6.78 9.22 5.00
C LEU A 543 6.48 8.63 6.37
N TYR A 544 5.33 8.00 6.49
CA TYR A 544 4.81 7.55 7.77
C TYR A 544 4.04 6.26 7.60
N GLY A 545 3.96 5.45 8.65
CA GLY A 545 3.14 4.24 8.66
C GLY A 545 3.64 3.25 9.69
N LYS A 546 3.01 2.08 9.72
CA LYS A 546 3.40 1.02 10.66
C LYS A 546 4.71 0.38 10.21
N GLY A 547 5.70 0.43 11.09
CA GLY A 547 7.05 -0.05 10.88
C GLY A 547 7.29 -1.52 11.14
N ALA A 548 6.37 -2.14 11.88
CA ALA A 548 6.43 -3.53 12.29
C ALA A 548 5.01 -4.12 12.38
N GLY A 549 4.94 -5.40 12.72
CA GLY A 549 3.70 -6.15 12.85
C GLY A 549 3.43 -7.07 11.66
N ARG A 550 2.64 -8.11 11.92
CA ARG A 550 2.32 -9.17 10.96
C ARG A 550 1.78 -8.60 9.65
N TRP A 551 0.77 -7.73 9.73
CA TRP A 551 -0.01 -7.34 8.56
C TRP A 551 0.70 -6.33 7.65
N PRO A 552 1.28 -5.21 8.15
CA PRO A 552 2.00 -4.27 7.28
C PRO A 552 3.18 -4.93 6.57
N THR A 553 3.95 -5.75 7.29
CA THR A 553 5.12 -6.45 6.72
C THR A 553 4.72 -7.51 5.70
N ALA A 554 3.70 -8.32 6.00
CA ALA A 554 3.20 -9.32 5.05
C ALA A 554 2.60 -8.67 3.79
N ALA A 555 1.92 -7.53 3.94
CA ALA A 555 1.39 -6.76 2.83
C ALA A 555 2.50 -6.21 1.93
N SER A 556 3.57 -5.68 2.52
CA SER A 556 4.75 -5.21 1.78
C SER A 556 5.43 -6.34 1.00
N VAL A 557 5.67 -7.50 1.63
CA VAL A 557 6.18 -8.71 0.94
C VAL A 557 5.26 -9.13 -0.20
N PHE A 558 3.95 -9.21 0.05
CA PHE A 558 3.00 -9.64 -0.97
C PHE A 558 2.88 -8.61 -2.11
N ALA A 559 3.03 -7.32 -1.82
CA ALA A 559 3.02 -6.28 -2.83
C ALA A 559 4.22 -6.43 -3.80
N ASP A 560 5.41 -6.79 -3.29
CA ASP A 560 6.59 -7.14 -4.11
C ASP A 560 6.35 -8.39 -4.98
N VAL A 561 5.71 -9.41 -4.43
CA VAL A 561 5.30 -10.62 -5.19
C VAL A 561 4.35 -10.25 -6.33
N MET A 562 3.38 -9.36 -6.06
CA MET A 562 2.44 -8.90 -7.06
C MET A 562 3.09 -8.00 -8.12
N ASP A 563 4.11 -7.19 -7.76
CA ASP A 563 4.89 -6.43 -8.74
C ASP A 563 5.63 -7.34 -9.70
N ILE A 564 6.30 -8.38 -9.19
CA ILE A 564 6.94 -9.41 -10.01
C ILE A 564 5.91 -10.10 -10.90
N THR A 565 4.75 -10.46 -10.35
CA THR A 565 3.68 -11.14 -11.08
C THR A 565 3.20 -10.31 -12.27
N ARG A 566 3.06 -8.99 -12.10
CA ARG A 566 2.69 -8.05 -13.15
C ARG A 566 3.81 -7.80 -14.16
N ALA A 567 5.04 -7.62 -13.70
CA ALA A 567 6.19 -7.46 -14.59
C ALA A 567 6.34 -8.68 -15.50
N CYS A 568 6.25 -9.88 -14.91
CA CYS A 568 6.16 -11.13 -15.64
C CYS A 568 5.05 -11.02 -16.68
N ALA A 569 3.81 -10.61 -16.31
CA ALA A 569 2.65 -10.44 -17.19
C ALA A 569 2.94 -9.58 -18.44
N CYS A 570 3.65 -8.47 -18.27
CA CYS A 570 4.05 -7.57 -19.35
C CYS A 570 5.06 -8.21 -20.32
N ASP A 571 6.06 -8.95 -19.81
CA ASP A 571 7.13 -9.51 -20.64
C ASP A 571 6.63 -10.50 -21.69
N ALA A 572 5.74 -11.44 -21.33
CA ALA A 572 5.16 -12.35 -22.34
C ALA A 572 4.11 -11.70 -23.25
N SER A 573 3.71 -10.45 -22.98
CA SER A 573 2.94 -9.63 -23.94
C SER A 573 3.83 -8.80 -24.87
N GLY A 574 5.17 -8.89 -24.74
CA GLY A 574 6.16 -8.24 -25.61
C GLY A 574 6.36 -6.73 -25.39
N ARG A 575 5.92 -6.16 -24.27
CA ARG A 575 5.84 -4.70 -24.08
C ARG A 575 6.98 -4.04 -23.29
N ALA A 576 7.94 -4.79 -22.76
CA ALA A 576 9.04 -4.22 -21.97
C ALA A 576 9.94 -3.23 -22.75
N ALA A 577 9.86 -3.18 -24.08
CA ALA A 577 10.66 -2.27 -24.90
C ALA A 577 10.07 -0.84 -25.08
N LEU A 578 8.84 -0.56 -24.63
CA LEU A 578 8.15 0.72 -24.95
C LEU A 578 7.97 1.69 -23.77
N ALA A 579 8.38 1.31 -22.55
CA ALA A 579 8.23 2.18 -21.37
C ALA A 579 9.43 3.12 -21.11
N ALA A 580 10.50 3.04 -21.92
CA ALA A 580 11.67 3.90 -21.81
C ALA A 580 11.60 5.19 -22.67
N SER A 581 10.46 5.45 -23.33
CA SER A 581 10.26 6.67 -24.12
C SER A 581 8.78 7.09 -24.12
N ALA A 582 8.35 7.79 -23.07
CA ALA A 582 7.17 8.65 -23.09
C ALA A 582 7.26 9.70 -21.99
#